data_AF-A0A952M5N3-F1
#
_entry.id   AF-A0A952M5N3-F1
#
_cell.length_a   1.000
_cell.length_b   1.000
_cell.length_c   1.000
_cell.angle_alpha   90.00
_cell.angle_beta   90.00
_cell.angle_gamma   90.00
#
_symmetry.space_group_name_H-M   'P 1'
#
loop_
_entity.id
_entity.type
_entity.pdbx_description
1 polymer ?
#
loop_
_entity_poly.entity_id
_entity_poly.type
_entity_poly.pdbx_seq_one_letter_code
_entity_poly.pdbx_strand_id
1 'polypeptide(L)'
;MENYIVHKLPKHLFWDSDLSLLDDVEHHEKIIVRTFERGDLEDMALVMAYYGRKICADVLVNAAYLPERAMIFATNFLNLSADHFRSKQARQYHAV
;
A
#
# COMPACT_ATOMS: atom_id res chain seq x y z
N MET A 1 10.18 -15.14 -12.11
CA MET A 1 8.75 -15.37 -11.82
C MET A 1 8.00 -14.36 -12.66
N GLU A 2 6.93 -14.76 -13.35
CA GLU A 2 6.09 -13.79 -14.07
C GLU A 2 5.51 -12.79 -13.05
N ASN A 3 5.49 -11.50 -13.39
CA ASN A 3 4.93 -10.40 -12.57
C ASN A 3 3.41 -10.54 -12.43
N TYR A 4 2.99 -11.58 -11.71
CA TYR A 4 1.61 -12.06 -11.72
C TYR A 4 0.66 -10.99 -11.19
N ILE A 5 0.99 -10.38 -10.05
CA ILE A 5 0.12 -9.41 -9.39
C ILE A 5 -0.01 -8.10 -10.18
N VAL A 6 1.07 -7.64 -10.83
CA VAL A 6 1.10 -6.38 -11.60
C VAL A 6 0.13 -6.43 -12.77
N HIS A 7 -0.03 -7.59 -13.40
CA HIS A 7 -0.99 -7.78 -14.50
C HIS A 7 -2.43 -8.02 -14.05
N LYS A 8 -2.66 -8.33 -12.77
CA LYS A 8 -4.01 -8.52 -12.19
C LYS A 8 -4.59 -7.23 -11.62
N LEU A 9 -3.74 -6.26 -11.28
CA LEU A 9 -4.15 -4.97 -10.75
C LEU A 9 -4.55 -3.99 -11.86
N PRO A 10 -5.52 -3.09 -11.62
CA PRO A 10 -5.87 -2.05 -12.56
C PRO A 10 -4.69 -1.12 -12.87
N LYS A 11 -4.44 -0.87 -14.16
CA LYS A 11 -3.30 -0.03 -14.61
C LYS A 11 -3.31 1.38 -14.03
N HIS A 12 -4.49 1.93 -13.74
CA HIS A 12 -4.65 3.29 -13.23
C HIS A 12 -4.05 3.49 -11.82
N LEU A 13 -3.85 2.40 -11.05
CA LEU A 13 -3.15 2.45 -9.77
C LEU A 13 -1.71 2.95 -9.92
N PHE A 14 -1.14 2.79 -11.11
CA PHE A 14 0.26 3.05 -11.45
C PHE A 14 0.42 4.08 -12.58
N TRP A 15 -0.50 5.04 -12.71
CA TRP A 15 -0.49 6.02 -13.82
C TRP A 15 0.84 6.78 -13.99
N ASP A 16 1.63 6.88 -12.92
CA ASP A 16 2.93 7.53 -12.84
C ASP A 16 4.13 6.57 -13.01
N SER A 17 3.90 5.33 -13.44
CA SER A 17 4.93 4.27 -13.50
C SER A 17 4.98 3.58 -14.85
N ASP A 18 6.18 3.20 -15.27
CA ASP A 18 6.36 2.26 -16.38
C ASP A 18 6.06 0.83 -15.89
N LEU A 19 4.93 0.27 -16.33
CA LEU A 19 4.50 -1.07 -15.95
C LEU A 19 5.41 -2.18 -16.50
N SER A 20 6.20 -1.91 -17.54
CA SER A 20 7.13 -2.90 -18.10
C SER A 20 8.35 -3.15 -17.20
N LEU A 21 8.64 -2.20 -16.32
CA LEU A 21 9.76 -2.24 -15.37
C LEU A 21 9.31 -2.59 -13.95
N LEU A 22 8.01 -2.71 -13.72
CA LEU A 22 7.47 -2.97 -12.40
C LEU A 22 7.57 -4.47 -12.05
N ASP A 23 8.65 -4.81 -11.36
CA ASP A 23 8.85 -6.15 -10.78
C ASP A 23 8.06 -6.31 -9.47
N ASP A 24 7.33 -7.43 -9.33
CA ASP A 24 6.43 -7.63 -8.21
C ASP A 24 7.12 -8.01 -6.88
N VAL A 25 8.37 -8.46 -6.92
CA VAL A 25 9.15 -8.76 -5.71
C VAL A 25 9.94 -7.52 -5.30
N GLU A 26 10.70 -6.94 -6.22
CA GLU A 26 11.56 -5.78 -5.94
C GLU A 26 10.73 -4.54 -5.60
N HIS A 27 9.57 -4.34 -6.24
CA HIS A 27 8.74 -3.15 -6.05
C HIS A 27 7.50 -3.38 -5.19
N HIS A 28 7.48 -4.43 -4.36
CA HIS A 28 6.35 -4.77 -3.50
C HIS A 28 5.85 -3.58 -2.65
N GLU A 29 6.75 -2.77 -2.07
CA GLU A 29 6.36 -1.61 -1.27
C GLU A 29 5.50 -0.62 -2.07
N LYS A 30 5.96 -0.29 -3.28
CA LYS A 30 5.24 0.62 -4.20
C LYS A 30 3.90 0.03 -4.60
N ILE A 31 3.85 -1.27 -4.91
CA ILE A 31 2.62 -1.96 -5.32
C ILE A 31 1.59 -1.93 -4.19
N ILE A 32 2.00 -2.27 -2.98
CA ILE A 32 1.13 -2.26 -1.78
C ILE A 32 0.62 -0.84 -1.52
N VAL A 33 1.50 0.16 -1.44
CA VAL A 33 1.10 1.54 -1.15
C VAL A 33 0.13 2.05 -2.21
N ARG A 34 0.46 1.93 -3.50
CA ARG A 34 -0.41 2.41 -4.59
C ARG A 34 -1.79 1.74 -4.59
N THR A 35 -1.84 0.45 -4.26
CA THR A 35 -3.10 -0.28 -4.15
C THR A 35 -3.97 0.26 -3.01
N PHE A 36 -3.38 0.50 -1.83
CA PHE A 36 -4.14 1.07 -0.71
C PHE A 36 -4.52 2.55 -0.92
N GLU A 37 -3.73 3.30 -1.69
CA GLU A 37 -4.00 4.70 -2.02
C GLU A 37 -5.15 4.88 -3.02
N ARG A 38 -5.18 4.05 -4.07
CA ARG A 38 -5.99 4.30 -5.28
C ARG A 38 -6.97 3.18 -5.61
N GLY A 39 -6.76 1.99 -5.06
CA GLY A 39 -7.55 0.81 -5.36
C GLY A 39 -8.83 0.69 -4.54
N ASP A 40 -9.60 -0.32 -4.88
CA ASP A 40 -10.79 -0.72 -4.13
C ASP A 40 -10.52 -1.89 -3.17
N LEU A 41 -11.58 -2.43 -2.58
CA LEU A 41 -11.48 -3.53 -1.63
C LEU A 41 -11.01 -4.83 -2.26
N GLU A 42 -11.35 -5.08 -3.53
CA GLU A 42 -10.94 -6.28 -4.26
C GLU A 42 -9.45 -6.22 -4.57
N ASP A 43 -8.96 -5.06 -5.00
CA ASP A 43 -7.52 -4.83 -5.23
C ASP A 43 -6.72 -5.04 -3.94
N MET A 44 -7.18 -4.46 -2.83
CA MET A 44 -6.55 -4.62 -1.51
C MET A 44 -6.55 -6.08 -1.05
N ALA A 45 -7.67 -6.79 -1.24
CA ALA A 45 -7.78 -8.21 -0.91
C ALA A 45 -6.81 -9.06 -1.72
N LEU A 46 -6.68 -8.78 -3.02
CA LEU A 46 -5.76 -9.47 -3.91
C LEU A 46 -4.30 -9.27 -3.50
N VAL A 47 -3.89 -8.03 -3.21
CA VAL A 47 -2.53 -7.70 -2.75
C VAL A 47 -2.23 -8.35 -1.40
N MET A 48 -3.19 -8.34 -0.47
CA MET A 48 -3.04 -9.03 0.82
C MET A 48 -2.96 -10.54 0.68
N ALA A 49 -3.66 -11.13 -0.29
CA ALA A 49 -3.58 -12.56 -0.58
C ALA A 49 -2.24 -12.94 -1.23
N TYR A 50 -1.68 -12.06 -2.05
CA TYR A 50 -0.41 -12.29 -2.75
C TYR A 50 0.81 -12.12 -1.84
N TYR A 51 0.96 -10.94 -1.21
CA TYR A 51 2.12 -10.65 -0.36
C TYR A 51 1.95 -11.11 1.08
N GLY A 52 0.71 -11.37 1.51
CA GLY A 52 0.40 -11.66 2.89
C GLY A 52 0.15 -10.39 3.73
N ARG A 53 -0.75 -10.54 4.70
CA ARG A 53 -1.21 -9.45 5.57
C ARG A 53 -0.07 -8.80 6.37
N LYS A 54 0.89 -9.59 6.87
CA LYS A 54 2.01 -9.09 7.66
C LYS A 54 2.90 -8.15 6.85
N ILE A 55 3.30 -8.56 5.64
CA ILE A 55 4.12 -7.73 4.75
C ILE A 55 3.38 -6.45 4.39
N CYS A 56 2.09 -6.54 4.03
CA CYS A 56 1.28 -5.37 3.74
C CYS A 56 1.23 -4.40 4.93
N ALA A 57 1.00 -4.92 6.14
CA ALA A 57 0.99 -4.11 7.36
C ALA A 57 2.33 -3.40 7.60
N ASP A 58 3.44 -4.14 7.53
CA ASP A 58 4.78 -3.60 7.76
C ASP A 58 5.10 -2.48 6.75
N VAL A 59 4.76 -2.66 5.47
CA VAL A 59 4.93 -1.64 4.43
C VAL A 59 4.09 -0.40 4.71
N LEU A 60 2.80 -0.56 4.98
CA LEU A 60 1.88 0.57 5.17
C LEU A 60 2.22 1.40 6.42
N VAL A 61 2.63 0.74 7.50
CA VAL A 61 3.06 1.39 8.75
C VAL A 61 4.33 2.23 8.54
N ASN A 62 5.25 1.73 7.71
CA ASN A 62 6.54 2.38 7.46
C ASN A 62 6.53 3.35 6.26
N ALA A 63 5.43 3.40 5.50
CA ALA A 63 5.29 4.31 4.38
C ALA A 63 5.50 5.77 4.81
N ALA A 64 6.39 6.48 4.09
CA ALA A 64 6.70 7.88 4.38
C ALA A 64 5.46 8.79 4.28
N TYR A 65 4.58 8.47 3.33
CA TYR A 65 3.28 9.10 3.16
C TYR A 65 2.22 8.03 2.95
N LEU A 66 1.06 8.22 3.59
CA LEU A 66 -0.12 7.41 3.36
C LEU A 66 -1.35 8.31 3.57
N PRO A 67 -2.30 8.40 2.63
CA PRO A 67 -3.49 9.23 2.78
C PRO A 67 -4.42 8.67 3.86
N GLU A 68 -5.24 9.54 4.46
CA GLU A 68 -6.14 9.18 5.58
C GLU A 68 -7.04 8.00 5.27
N ARG A 69 -7.63 7.98 4.07
CA ARG A 69 -8.46 6.87 3.60
C ARG A 69 -7.72 5.53 3.65
N ALA A 70 -6.47 5.49 3.20
CA ALA A 70 -5.64 4.30 3.18
C ALA A 70 -5.27 3.84 4.60
N MET A 71 -4.99 4.78 5.52
CA MET A 71 -4.78 4.45 6.94
C MET A 71 -6.04 3.86 7.58
N ILE A 72 -7.23 4.43 7.31
CA ILE A 72 -8.50 3.91 7.84
C ILE A 72 -8.70 2.46 7.37
N PHE A 73 -8.46 2.19 6.09
CA PHE A 73 -8.54 0.82 5.59
C PHE A 73 -7.50 -0.10 6.23
N ALA A 74 -6.24 0.33 6.30
CA ALA A 74 -5.19 -0.45 6.94
C ALA A 74 -5.54 -0.78 8.41
N THR A 75 -6.04 0.18 9.19
CA THR A 75 -6.51 -0.05 10.57
C THR A 75 -7.65 -1.06 10.62
N ASN A 76 -8.67 -0.91 9.79
CA ASN A 76 -9.86 -1.78 9.82
C ASN A 76 -9.57 -3.20 9.31
N PHE A 77 -8.78 -3.35 8.23
CA PHE A 77 -8.58 -4.64 7.57
C PHE A 77 -7.38 -5.42 8.10
N LEU A 78 -6.35 -4.74 8.63
CA LEU A 78 -5.14 -5.36 9.15
C LEU A 78 -5.06 -5.31 10.68
N ASN A 79 -6.11 -4.81 11.36
CA ASN A 79 -6.17 -4.66 12.81
C ASN A 79 -4.97 -3.86 13.37
N LEU A 80 -4.61 -2.77 12.69
CA LEU A 80 -3.48 -1.90 13.05
C LEU A 80 -3.95 -0.69 13.85
N SER A 81 -3.24 -0.33 14.92
CA SER A 81 -3.48 0.96 15.59
C SER A 81 -3.01 2.12 14.72
N ALA A 82 -3.81 3.18 14.66
CA ALA A 82 -3.50 4.41 13.92
C ALA A 82 -2.20 5.10 14.40
N ASP A 83 -1.77 4.84 15.63
CA ASP A 83 -0.55 5.42 16.22
C ASP A 83 0.74 4.83 15.65
N HIS A 84 0.65 3.66 15.00
CA HIS A 84 1.82 3.00 14.43
C HIS A 84 2.29 3.64 13.11
N PHE A 85 1.41 4.33 12.38
CA PHE A 85 1.78 4.88 11.08
C PHE A 85 2.81 6.02 11.19
N ARG A 86 3.98 5.81 10.59
CA ARG A 86 5.03 6.85 10.49
C ARG A 86 4.51 8.13 9.83
N SER A 87 3.59 8.01 8.86
CA SER A 87 2.96 9.14 8.18
C SER A 87 2.06 10.00 9.08
N LYS A 88 1.52 9.47 10.19
CA LYS A 88 0.82 10.25 11.23
C LYS A 88 1.81 11.05 12.07
N GLN A 89 2.90 10.42 12.49
CA GLN A 89 3.92 11.04 13.33
C GLN A 89 4.59 12.24 12.62
N ALA A 90 4.90 12.11 11.32
CA ALA A 90 5.47 13.20 10.53
C ALA A 90 4.56 14.44 10.42
N ARG A 91 3.23 14.27 10.45
CA ARG A 91 2.27 15.39 10.38
C ARG A 91 2.11 16.14 11.70
N GLN A 92 2.37 15.50 12.84
CA GLN A 92 2.22 16.11 14.15
C GLN A 92 3.28 17.18 14.45
N TYR A 93 4.46 17.12 13.81
CA TYR A 93 5.53 18.10 14.01
C TYR A 93 5.30 19.47 13.34
N HIS A 94 4.20 19.66 12.60
CA HIS A 94 3.87 20.92 11.92
C HIS A 94 2.77 21.74 12.60
N ALA A 95 2.38 21.40 13.83
CA ALA A 95 1.57 22.28 14.67
C ALA A 95 2.50 23.27 15.42
N VAL A 96 2.78 24.41 14.79
CA VAL A 96 3.37 25.60 15.43
C VAL A 96 2.28 26.60 15.71
#